data_AF-A0A2V6IMT8-F1
#
_entry.id   AF-A0A2V6IMT8-F1
#
_cell.length_a   1.000
_cell.length_b   1.000
_cell.length_c   1.000
_cell.angle_alpha   90.00
_cell.angle_beta   90.00
_cell.angle_gamma   90.00
#
_symmetry.space_group_name_H-M   'P 1'
#
loop_
_entity.id
_entity.type
_entity.pdbx_description
1 polymer ?
#
loop_
_entity_poly.entity_id
_entity_poly.type
_entity_poly.pdbx_seq_one_letter_code
_entity_poly.pdbx_strand_id
1 'polypeptide(L)'
;MSSQRARLLKKRHRVLLTEAGRQQLQEIGNLESQILLLSDESEAGPHLTDKQISEHLGVTRTKVEYTRTKFAAPEEIRRRAISALKEMARDPRRRQLRLETLRRYDEKPTTKLKKAAYRQNMPLRVREHKNIYRKAYKKRPEVRLRENERERIWRQTPEGKQRKRLYVERGKQRSNARWRERYATEITFRIRHALRARLRLALKHCGIVEPRTTLELVGCTPVELRFHLEGKFLPGMSWHNHGKWHIDHIVPCAQFDLTNLEDRQRCFHFSNLQPLWAAENIRKGGRAVGAE
;
A
#
# COMPACT_ATOMS: atom_id res chain seq x y z
N MET A 1 -14.94 31.40 -58.25
CA MET A 1 -13.88 30.59 -58.92
C MET A 1 -12.45 30.86 -58.42
N SER A 2 -12.05 32.08 -58.01
CA SER A 2 -10.64 32.36 -57.64
C SER A 2 -10.20 31.98 -56.22
N SER A 3 -11.14 31.74 -55.29
CA SER A 3 -10.84 31.47 -53.87
C SER A 3 -10.63 29.99 -53.53
N GLN A 4 -11.39 29.08 -54.17
CA GLN A 4 -11.24 27.62 -53.98
C GLN A 4 -9.99 27.09 -54.69
N ARG A 5 -9.71 27.60 -55.90
CA ARG A 5 -8.47 27.34 -56.66
C ARG A 5 -7.22 27.76 -55.88
N ALA A 6 -7.25 28.94 -55.25
CA ALA A 6 -6.15 29.44 -54.43
C ALA A 6 -5.98 28.69 -53.09
N ARG A 7 -7.05 28.14 -52.51
CA ARG A 7 -6.98 27.35 -51.26
C ARG A 7 -6.33 25.98 -51.46
N LEU A 8 -6.62 25.31 -52.57
CA LEU A 8 -5.98 24.02 -52.91
C LEU A 8 -4.47 24.19 -53.15
N LEU A 9 -4.06 25.28 -53.82
CA LEU A 9 -2.65 25.58 -54.11
C LEU A 9 -1.80 25.98 -52.89
N LYS A 10 -2.40 26.44 -51.79
CA LYS A 10 -1.66 26.79 -50.55
C LYS A 10 -1.15 25.57 -49.78
N LYS A 11 -1.66 24.37 -50.05
CA LYS A 11 -1.16 23.10 -49.49
C LYS A 11 -0.21 22.46 -50.49
N ARG A 12 1.08 22.45 -50.15
CA ARG A 12 2.16 22.02 -51.04
C ARG A 12 2.26 20.51 -51.10
N HIS A 13 1.84 19.90 -52.22
CA HIS A 13 1.99 18.47 -52.47
C HIS A 13 3.04 18.25 -53.56
N ARG A 14 4.26 17.81 -53.19
CA ARG A 14 5.18 17.18 -54.14
C ARG A 14 4.86 15.69 -54.10
N VAL A 15 4.45 15.14 -55.22
CA VAL A 15 3.97 13.76 -55.30
C VAL A 15 4.88 12.99 -56.26
N LEU A 16 5.08 11.71 -56.00
CA LEU A 16 5.69 10.79 -56.94
C LEU A 16 4.59 9.83 -57.33
N LEU A 17 4.04 10.00 -58.53
CA LEU A 17 2.96 9.15 -59.01
C LEU A 17 3.54 7.90 -59.69
N THR A 18 2.89 6.76 -59.46
CA THR A 18 3.11 5.56 -60.26
C THR A 18 2.40 5.69 -61.61
N GLU A 19 2.79 4.89 -62.60
CA GLU A 19 2.14 4.90 -63.93
C GLU A 19 0.63 4.69 -63.86
N ALA A 20 0.17 3.70 -63.09
CA ALA A 20 -1.25 3.45 -62.88
C ALA A 20 -1.97 4.63 -62.20
N GLY A 21 -1.30 5.29 -61.24
CA GLY A 21 -1.84 6.47 -60.57
C GLY A 21 -1.99 7.67 -61.51
N ARG A 22 -1.07 7.84 -62.47
CA ARG A 22 -1.20 8.89 -63.50
C ARG A 22 -2.39 8.65 -64.43
N GLN A 23 -2.57 7.41 -64.90
CA GLN A 23 -3.68 7.06 -65.80
C GLN A 23 -5.03 7.34 -65.12
N GLN A 24 -5.20 6.90 -63.87
CA GLN A 24 -6.42 7.14 -63.12
C GLN A 24 -6.70 8.64 -62.90
N LEU A 25 -5.66 9.44 -62.63
CA LEU A 25 -5.82 10.89 -62.42
C LEU A 25 -6.11 11.65 -63.72
N GLN A 26 -5.60 11.15 -64.86
CA GLN A 26 -5.92 11.67 -66.20
C GLN A 26 -7.39 11.42 -66.55
N GLU A 27 -7.94 10.25 -66.19
CA GLU A 27 -9.35 9.90 -66.41
C GLU A 27 -10.31 10.78 -65.59
N ILE A 28 -9.96 11.09 -64.34
CA ILE A 28 -10.80 11.87 -63.43
C ILE A 28 -10.92 13.34 -63.89
N GLY A 29 -9.88 13.89 -64.52
CA GLY A 29 -9.89 15.19 -65.21
C GLY A 29 -10.23 16.43 -64.35
N ASN A 30 -10.33 16.30 -63.03
CA ASN A 30 -10.72 17.40 -62.15
C ASN A 30 -9.51 18.31 -61.81
N LEU A 31 -9.79 19.49 -61.25
CA LEU A 31 -8.73 20.46 -60.96
C LEU A 31 -7.68 19.92 -59.96
N GLU A 32 -8.10 19.09 -59.01
CA GLU A 32 -7.20 18.51 -58.00
C GLU A 32 -6.27 17.47 -58.64
N SER A 33 -6.79 16.64 -59.55
CA SER A 33 -5.99 15.67 -60.29
C SER A 33 -5.02 16.35 -61.25
N GLN A 34 -5.41 17.45 -61.88
CA GLN A 34 -4.52 18.28 -62.70
C GLN A 34 -3.38 18.88 -61.86
N ILE A 35 -3.68 19.42 -60.67
CA ILE A 35 -2.65 19.95 -59.76
C ILE A 35 -1.69 18.85 -59.32
N LEU A 36 -2.19 17.66 -59.00
CA LEU A 36 -1.36 16.51 -58.58
C LEU A 36 -0.47 15.99 -59.72
N LEU A 37 -0.97 15.95 -60.96
CA LEU A 37 -0.20 15.57 -62.14
C LEU A 37 0.92 16.58 -62.47
N LEU A 38 0.63 17.88 -62.37
CA LEU A 38 1.62 18.94 -62.60
C LEU A 38 2.64 19.07 -61.47
N SER A 39 2.35 18.48 -60.31
CA SER A 39 3.25 18.45 -59.15
C SER A 39 3.99 17.11 -59.00
N ASP A 40 3.89 16.23 -60.01
CA ASP A 40 4.61 14.94 -60.06
C ASP A 40 6.07 15.18 -60.43
N GLU A 41 6.99 14.81 -59.52
CA GLU A 41 8.43 14.94 -59.71
C GLU A 41 9.12 13.63 -60.13
N SER A 42 8.35 12.61 -60.52
CA SER A 42 8.92 11.39 -61.10
C SER A 42 9.60 11.67 -62.44
N GLU A 43 10.49 10.77 -62.90
CA GLU A 43 11.20 10.94 -64.19
C GLU A 43 10.26 11.03 -65.39
N ALA A 44 9.06 10.47 -65.28
CA ALA A 44 8.01 10.53 -66.31
C ALA A 44 7.01 11.68 -66.08
N GLY A 45 7.22 12.50 -65.06
CA GLY A 45 6.39 13.67 -64.74
C GLY A 45 6.79 14.90 -65.57
N PRO A 46 5.88 15.89 -65.71
CA PRO A 46 6.18 17.10 -66.47
C PRO A 46 7.16 18.01 -65.72
N HIS A 47 8.35 18.23 -66.28
CA HIS A 47 9.32 19.19 -65.76
C HIS A 47 8.95 20.63 -66.14
N LEU A 48 7.91 21.17 -65.51
CA LEU A 48 7.42 22.53 -65.75
C LEU A 48 7.87 23.49 -64.66
N THR A 49 8.21 24.72 -65.06
CA THR A 49 8.49 25.82 -64.14
C THR A 49 7.20 26.35 -63.49
N ASP A 50 7.32 26.98 -62.32
CA ASP A 50 6.18 27.60 -61.61
C ASP A 50 5.37 28.57 -62.49
N LYS A 51 6.03 29.24 -63.44
CA LYS A 51 5.39 30.12 -64.43
C LYS A 51 4.49 29.33 -65.39
N GLN A 52 5.01 28.22 -65.93
CA GLN A 52 4.27 27.36 -66.85
C GLN A 52 3.10 26.66 -66.14
N ILE A 53 3.27 26.23 -64.89
CA ILE A 53 2.19 25.66 -64.07
C ILE A 53 1.10 26.71 -63.82
N SER A 54 1.49 27.95 -63.50
CA SER A 54 0.55 29.05 -63.28
C SER A 54 -0.26 29.41 -64.53
N GLU A 55 0.40 29.43 -65.70
CA GLU A 55 -0.24 29.63 -67.01
C GLU A 55 -1.22 28.49 -67.34
N HIS A 56 -0.80 27.23 -67.16
CA HIS A 56 -1.65 26.06 -67.42
C HIS A 56 -2.91 26.03 -66.54
N LEU A 57 -2.80 26.46 -65.28
CA LEU A 57 -3.91 26.51 -64.34
C LEU A 57 -4.72 27.82 -64.40
N GLY A 58 -4.29 28.80 -65.21
CA GLY A 58 -4.93 30.11 -65.34
C GLY A 58 -4.93 30.93 -64.05
N VAL A 59 -3.85 30.89 -63.26
CA VAL A 59 -3.72 31.60 -61.97
C VAL A 59 -2.51 32.55 -61.96
N THR A 60 -2.60 33.66 -61.22
CA THR A 60 -1.51 34.64 -61.13
C THR A 60 -0.39 34.17 -60.20
N ARG A 61 0.87 34.45 -60.57
CA ARG A 61 2.10 34.00 -59.87
C ARG A 61 2.13 34.32 -58.37
N THR A 62 1.54 35.44 -57.94
CA THR A 62 1.47 35.85 -56.53
C THR A 62 0.57 34.96 -55.66
N LYS A 63 -0.29 34.13 -56.26
CA LYS A 63 -1.17 33.20 -55.54
C LYS A 63 -0.57 31.80 -55.38
N VAL A 64 0.58 31.53 -56.00
CA VAL A 64 1.24 30.23 -55.95
C VAL A 64 2.45 30.32 -55.00
N GLU A 65 2.22 30.00 -53.73
CA GLU A 65 3.26 29.99 -52.69
C GLU A 65 3.87 28.58 -52.57
N TYR A 66 5.18 28.39 -52.81
CA TYR A 66 5.87 27.07 -52.78
C TYR A 66 6.77 26.76 -51.55
N THR A 67 6.45 25.63 -50.90
CA THR A 67 7.04 24.78 -49.83
C THR A 67 8.08 23.85 -50.30
N ARG A 68 9.35 24.17 -50.15
CA ARG A 68 10.33 23.11 -49.93
C ARG A 68 10.13 22.47 -48.56
N THR A 69 9.13 21.61 -48.43
CA THR A 69 9.19 20.51 -47.46
C THR A 69 9.85 19.35 -48.18
N LYS A 70 11.09 19.02 -47.80
CA LYS A 70 11.72 17.76 -48.21
C LYS A 70 10.78 16.64 -47.76
N PHE A 71 10.03 16.05 -48.70
CA PHE A 71 9.45 14.73 -48.49
C PHE A 71 10.66 13.79 -48.38
N ALA A 72 10.96 13.41 -47.14
CA ALA A 72 12.08 12.56 -46.79
C ALA A 72 11.94 11.19 -47.47
N ALA A 73 13.07 10.55 -47.77
CA ALA A 73 13.11 9.11 -47.94
C ALA A 73 12.43 8.45 -46.72
N PRO A 74 11.32 7.68 -46.89
CA PRO A 74 10.20 7.76 -45.94
C PRO A 74 10.38 7.07 -44.59
N GLU A 75 11.24 6.06 -44.45
CA GLU A 75 11.38 5.34 -43.18
C GLU A 75 12.79 5.36 -42.62
N GLU A 76 13.80 5.25 -43.48
CA GLU A 76 15.17 5.07 -43.02
C GLU A 76 15.73 6.32 -42.32
N ILE A 77 15.42 7.52 -42.81
CA ILE A 77 15.83 8.78 -42.18
C ILE A 77 15.13 8.95 -40.82
N ARG A 78 13.83 8.63 -40.72
CA ARG A 78 13.09 8.68 -39.45
C ARG A 78 13.62 7.65 -38.46
N ARG A 79 13.93 6.43 -38.92
CA ARG A 79 14.57 5.38 -38.10
C ARG A 79 15.96 5.83 -37.63
N ARG A 80 16.79 6.42 -38.49
CA ARG A 80 18.11 6.96 -38.13
C ARG A 80 17.99 8.11 -37.12
N ALA A 81 17.04 9.03 -37.28
CA ALA A 81 16.81 10.12 -36.32
C ALA A 81 16.32 9.61 -34.96
N ILE A 82 15.36 8.68 -34.94
CA ILE A 82 14.89 8.04 -33.69
C ILE A 82 16.01 7.23 -33.04
N SER A 83 16.82 6.52 -33.84
CA SER A 83 17.98 5.76 -33.37
C SER A 83 19.03 6.70 -32.75
N ALA A 84 19.39 7.79 -33.43
CA ALA A 84 20.28 8.81 -32.91
C ALA A 84 19.75 9.43 -31.61
N LEU A 85 18.45 9.70 -31.51
CA LEU A 85 17.84 10.18 -30.26
C LEU A 85 17.90 9.13 -29.14
N LYS A 86 17.74 7.84 -29.45
CA LYS A 86 17.87 6.74 -28.48
C LYS A 86 19.32 6.57 -28.03
N GLU A 87 20.28 6.61 -28.95
CA GLU A 87 21.72 6.59 -28.67
C GLU A 87 22.12 7.79 -27.80
N MET A 88 21.68 8.99 -28.16
CA MET A 88 21.87 10.20 -27.34
C MET A 88 21.18 10.13 -25.97
N ALA A 89 20.07 9.40 -25.84
CA ALA A 89 19.39 9.19 -24.56
C ALA A 89 20.10 8.15 -23.67
N ARG A 90 20.90 7.25 -24.27
CA ARG A 90 21.74 6.26 -23.57
C ARG A 90 23.02 6.88 -23.03
N ASP A 91 23.48 8.01 -23.56
CA ASP A 91 24.67 8.73 -23.06
C ASP A 91 24.49 9.14 -21.57
N PRO A 92 25.29 8.57 -20.65
CA PRO A 92 25.24 8.89 -19.23
C PRO A 92 25.50 10.37 -18.93
N ARG A 93 26.32 11.06 -19.74
CA ARG A 93 26.69 12.47 -19.56
C ARG A 93 25.49 13.39 -19.73
N ARG A 94 24.61 13.10 -20.70
CA ARG A 94 23.35 13.84 -20.89
C ARG A 94 22.40 13.67 -19.72
N ARG A 95 22.28 12.44 -19.19
CA ARG A 95 21.50 12.18 -17.98
C ARG A 95 22.05 12.97 -16.80
N GLN A 96 23.37 12.98 -16.62
CA GLN A 96 24.05 13.75 -15.58
C GLN A 96 23.82 15.26 -15.73
N LEU A 97 24.02 15.82 -16.91
CA LEU A 97 23.79 17.24 -17.21
C LEU A 97 22.33 17.64 -16.94
N ARG A 98 21.37 16.81 -17.35
CA ARG A 98 19.95 17.04 -17.06
C ARG A 98 19.66 17.03 -15.56
N LEU A 99 20.21 16.06 -14.82
CA LEU A 99 20.04 15.98 -13.37
C LEU A 99 20.67 17.18 -12.65
N GLU A 100 21.84 17.62 -13.11
CA GLU A 100 22.53 18.79 -12.58
C GLU A 100 21.75 20.08 -12.87
N THR A 101 21.23 20.24 -14.08
CA THR A 101 20.38 21.38 -14.46
C THR A 101 19.12 21.43 -13.59
N LEU A 102 18.48 20.28 -13.36
CA LEU A 102 17.32 20.18 -12.46
C LEU A 102 17.68 20.51 -11.01
N ARG A 103 18.84 20.04 -10.51
CA ARG A 103 19.35 20.39 -9.17
C ARG A 103 19.54 21.89 -9.03
N ARG A 104 20.28 22.53 -9.94
CA ARG A 104 20.51 23.98 -9.93
C ARG A 104 19.20 24.77 -9.95
N TYR A 105 18.18 24.29 -10.68
CA TYR A 105 16.86 24.92 -10.72
C TYR A 105 16.08 24.75 -9.39
N ASP A 106 16.14 23.57 -8.78
CA ASP A 106 15.46 23.24 -7.52
C ASP A 106 16.15 23.84 -6.28
N GLU A 107 17.45 24.12 -6.36
CA GLU A 107 18.25 24.75 -5.31
C GLU A 107 17.93 26.23 -5.14
N LYS A 108 17.45 26.90 -6.20
CA LYS A 108 17.02 28.31 -6.14
C LYS A 108 15.97 28.50 -5.03
N PRO A 109 16.21 29.38 -4.03
CA PRO A 109 15.28 29.61 -2.92
C PRO A 109 13.87 30.01 -3.40
N THR A 110 13.81 30.81 -4.46
CA THR A 110 12.56 31.25 -5.11
C THR A 110 11.74 30.08 -5.65
N THR A 111 12.37 29.03 -6.19
CA THR A 111 11.69 27.82 -6.67
C THR A 111 11.10 27.02 -5.51
N LYS A 112 11.83 26.88 -4.39
CA LYS A 112 11.35 26.18 -3.19
C LYS A 112 10.16 26.91 -2.57
N LEU A 113 10.24 28.24 -2.44
CA LEU A 113 9.16 29.09 -1.95
C LEU A 113 7.92 29.01 -2.84
N LYS A 114 8.08 29.11 -4.18
CA LYS A 114 6.97 28.94 -5.15
C LYS A 114 6.31 27.57 -5.05
N LYS A 115 7.09 26.49 -4.92
CA LYS A 115 6.55 25.13 -4.71
C LYS A 115 5.82 24.99 -3.36
N ALA A 116 6.30 25.63 -2.30
CA ALA A 116 5.64 25.64 -1.00
C ALA A 116 4.31 26.42 -1.04
N ALA A 117 4.33 27.64 -1.59
CA ALA A 117 3.14 28.47 -1.77
C ALA A 117 2.08 27.77 -2.63
N TYR A 118 2.48 27.11 -3.74
CA TYR A 118 1.55 26.32 -4.55
C TYR A 118 0.95 25.12 -3.79
N ARG A 119 1.69 24.48 -2.88
CA ARG A 119 1.17 23.38 -2.06
C ARG A 119 0.16 23.88 -1.02
N GLN A 120 0.41 25.04 -0.42
CA GLN A 120 -0.49 25.66 0.55
C GLN A 120 -1.76 26.18 -0.13
N ASN A 121 -1.62 26.87 -1.27
CA ASN A 121 -2.71 27.47 -2.04
C ASN A 121 -3.24 26.53 -3.14
N MET A 122 -3.08 25.21 -2.98
CA MET A 122 -3.53 24.24 -3.97
C MET A 122 -5.07 24.20 -4.00
N PRO A 123 -5.72 24.44 -5.16
CA PRO A 123 -7.17 24.36 -5.25
C PRO A 123 -7.68 23.00 -4.77
N LEU A 124 -8.76 22.99 -3.99
CA LEU A 124 -9.33 21.78 -3.38
C LEU A 124 -9.56 20.66 -4.42
N ARG A 125 -10.16 21.01 -5.57
CA ARG A 125 -10.40 20.09 -6.70
C ARG A 125 -9.11 19.41 -7.19
N VAL A 126 -8.00 20.15 -7.28
CA VAL A 126 -6.70 19.61 -7.72
C VAL A 126 -6.12 18.68 -6.66
N ARG A 127 -6.26 19.03 -5.39
CA ARG A 127 -5.82 18.20 -4.25
C ARG A 127 -6.59 16.88 -4.19
N GLU A 128 -7.91 16.93 -4.37
CA GLU A 128 -8.77 15.75 -4.43
C GLU A 128 -8.45 14.87 -5.62
N HIS A 129 -8.33 15.44 -6.83
CA HIS A 129 -7.95 14.69 -8.02
C HIS A 129 -6.59 13.99 -7.86
N LYS A 130 -5.60 14.68 -7.29
CA LYS A 130 -4.30 14.08 -6.93
C LYS A 130 -4.44 12.94 -5.93
N ASN A 131 -5.30 13.08 -4.93
CA ASN A 131 -5.55 12.04 -3.93
C ASN A 131 -6.21 10.81 -4.55
N ILE A 132 -7.20 10.99 -5.43
CA ILE A 132 -7.87 9.91 -6.16
C ILE A 132 -6.84 9.16 -7.01
N TYR A 133 -6.06 9.89 -7.83
CA TYR A 133 -5.03 9.29 -8.66
C TYR A 133 -3.98 8.55 -7.83
N ARG A 134 -3.50 9.15 -6.73
CA ARG A 134 -2.54 8.52 -5.82
C ARG A 134 -3.08 7.23 -5.21
N LYS A 135 -4.35 7.22 -4.78
CA LYS A 135 -5.01 6.03 -4.24
C LYS A 135 -5.14 4.94 -5.31
N ALA A 136 -5.60 5.29 -6.51
CA ALA A 136 -5.73 4.35 -7.63
C ALA A 136 -4.38 3.77 -8.04
N TYR A 137 -3.34 4.60 -8.13
CA TYR A 137 -1.98 4.18 -8.46
C TYR A 137 -1.43 3.18 -7.43
N LYS A 138 -1.58 3.44 -6.13
CA LYS A 138 -1.14 2.52 -5.07
C LYS A 138 -1.89 1.19 -5.04
N LYS A 139 -3.14 1.17 -5.52
CA LYS A 139 -3.93 -0.06 -5.62
C LYS A 139 -3.49 -0.97 -6.76
N ARG A 140 -2.69 -0.47 -7.71
CA ARG A 140 -2.19 -1.30 -8.82
C ARG A 140 -1.34 -2.45 -8.26
N PRO A 141 -1.55 -3.70 -8.71
CA PRO A 141 -0.82 -4.86 -8.21
C PRO A 141 0.71 -4.68 -8.28
N GLU A 142 1.21 -4.19 -9.42
CA GLU A 142 2.63 -3.92 -9.68
C GLU A 142 3.26 -2.96 -8.66
N VAL A 143 2.55 -1.87 -8.31
CA VAL A 143 3.02 -0.86 -7.37
C VAL A 143 3.03 -1.43 -5.97
N ARG A 144 1.97 -2.15 -5.58
CA ARG A 144 1.86 -2.81 -4.28
C ARG A 144 2.97 -3.83 -4.07
N LEU A 145 3.24 -4.69 -5.06
CA LEU A 145 4.31 -5.69 -4.98
C LEU A 145 5.69 -5.04 -4.82
N ARG A 146 5.96 -3.99 -5.60
CA ARG A 146 7.20 -3.22 -5.48
C ARG A 146 7.36 -2.54 -4.12
N GLU A 147 6.29 -1.95 -3.59
CA GLU A 147 6.30 -1.32 -2.25
C GLU A 147 6.52 -2.38 -1.15
N ASN A 148 5.87 -3.54 -1.25
CA ASN A 148 6.05 -4.65 -0.32
C ASN A 148 7.49 -5.18 -0.34
N GLU A 149 8.08 -5.34 -1.53
CA GLU A 149 9.46 -5.78 -1.69
C GLU A 149 10.43 -4.79 -1.05
N ARG A 150 10.24 -3.49 -1.34
CA ARG A 150 11.03 -2.42 -0.73
C ARG A 150 10.91 -2.43 0.79
N GLU A 151 9.71 -2.62 1.32
CA GLU A 151 9.49 -2.71 2.76
C GLU A 151 10.15 -3.96 3.36
N ARG A 152 10.08 -5.11 2.67
CA ARG A 152 10.73 -6.36 3.07
C ARG A 152 12.24 -6.18 3.18
N ILE A 153 12.87 -5.57 2.18
CA ILE A 153 14.31 -5.25 2.19
C ILE A 153 14.62 -4.27 3.33
N TRP A 154 13.83 -3.20 3.46
CA TRP A 154 14.03 -2.19 4.51
C TRP A 154 13.92 -2.78 5.92
N ARG A 155 12.98 -3.70 6.18
CA ARG A 155 12.83 -4.38 7.47
C ARG A 155 14.05 -5.22 7.85
N GLN A 156 14.89 -5.61 6.89
CA GLN A 156 16.12 -6.38 7.13
C GLN A 156 17.32 -5.48 7.50
N THR A 157 17.27 -4.19 7.19
CA THR A 157 18.34 -3.24 7.55
C THR A 157 18.41 -3.05 9.06
N PRO A 158 19.56 -2.59 9.61
CA PRO A 158 19.70 -2.29 11.03
C PRO A 158 18.62 -1.33 11.55
N GLU A 159 18.30 -0.28 10.79
CA GLU A 159 17.28 0.72 11.13
C GLU A 159 15.88 0.12 11.12
N GLY A 160 15.58 -0.75 10.13
CA GLY A 160 14.31 -1.47 10.06
C GLY A 160 14.09 -2.38 11.26
N LYS A 161 15.12 -3.13 11.65
CA LYS A 161 15.12 -3.99 12.84
C LYS A 161 14.97 -3.16 14.12
N GLN A 162 15.70 -2.05 14.24
CA GLN A 162 15.60 -1.16 15.41
C GLN A 162 14.19 -0.55 15.54
N ARG A 163 13.60 -0.06 14.45
CA ARG A 163 12.23 0.47 14.47
C ARG A 163 11.22 -0.60 14.86
N LYS A 164 11.37 -1.82 14.36
CA LYS A 164 10.52 -2.96 14.77
C LYS A 164 10.65 -3.23 16.26
N ARG A 165 11.87 -3.24 16.81
CA ARG A 165 12.11 -3.41 18.26
C ARG A 165 11.40 -2.33 19.07
N LEU A 166 11.59 -1.05 18.73
CA LEU A 166 10.94 0.07 19.41
C LEU A 166 9.41 0.01 19.32
N TYR A 167 8.87 -0.40 18.17
CA TYR A 167 7.43 -0.58 18.00
C TYR A 167 6.89 -1.68 18.92
N VAL A 168 7.55 -2.84 18.96
CA VAL A 168 7.18 -3.96 19.84
C VAL A 168 7.30 -3.57 21.31
N GLU A 169 8.37 -2.87 21.68
CA GLU A 169 8.60 -2.39 23.05
C GLU A 169 7.52 -1.42 23.50
N ARG A 170 7.18 -0.41 22.69
CA ARG A 170 6.08 0.51 23.00
C ARG A 170 4.74 -0.22 23.10
N GLY A 171 4.50 -1.18 22.21
CA GLY A 171 3.31 -2.03 22.27
C GLY A 171 3.24 -2.84 23.57
N LYS A 172 4.36 -3.44 23.98
CA LYS A 172 4.51 -4.18 25.24
C LYS A 172 4.28 -3.27 26.45
N GLN A 173 4.88 -2.08 26.47
CA GLN A 173 4.69 -1.11 27.56
C GLN A 173 3.22 -0.73 27.73
N ARG A 174 2.52 -0.41 26.63
CA ARG A 174 1.08 -0.10 26.64
C ARG A 174 0.23 -1.27 27.12
N SER A 175 0.50 -2.47 26.61
CA SER A 175 -0.21 -3.69 27.01
C SER A 175 -0.01 -3.98 28.49
N ASN A 176 1.23 -3.89 28.99
CA ASN A 176 1.55 -4.09 30.40
C ASN A 176 0.95 -3.01 31.31
N ALA A 177 0.90 -1.75 30.85
CA ALA A 177 0.26 -0.68 31.60
C ALA A 177 -1.23 -0.94 31.76
N ARG A 178 -1.93 -1.25 30.66
CA ARG A 178 -3.34 -1.63 30.68
C ARG A 178 -3.59 -2.87 31.53
N TRP A 179 -2.73 -3.88 31.45
CA TRP A 179 -2.85 -5.08 32.27
C TRP A 179 -2.73 -4.75 33.77
N ARG A 180 -1.74 -3.92 34.15
CA ARG A 180 -1.52 -3.51 35.55
C ARG A 180 -2.70 -2.70 36.09
N GLU A 181 -3.20 -1.75 35.30
CA GLU A 181 -4.39 -0.96 35.63
C GLU A 181 -5.59 -1.87 35.89
N ARG A 182 -5.94 -2.73 34.93
CA ARG A 182 -7.05 -3.67 35.09
C ARG A 182 -6.87 -4.62 36.26
N TYR A 183 -5.65 -5.10 36.50
CA TYR A 183 -5.36 -5.96 37.65
C TYR A 183 -5.57 -5.23 38.97
N ALA A 184 -5.25 -3.93 39.03
CA ALA A 184 -5.45 -3.09 40.22
C ALA A 184 -6.93 -2.72 40.44
N THR A 185 -7.67 -2.38 39.39
CA THR A 185 -9.04 -1.85 39.47
C THR A 185 -10.14 -2.91 39.38
N GLU A 186 -9.95 -3.94 38.54
CA GLU A 186 -10.97 -4.97 38.27
C GLU A 186 -10.71 -6.25 39.08
N ILE A 187 -11.42 -6.42 40.21
CA ILE A 187 -11.33 -7.61 41.07
C ILE A 187 -11.63 -8.91 40.28
N THR A 188 -12.66 -8.89 39.45
CA THR A 188 -13.05 -10.06 38.63
C THR A 188 -12.00 -10.41 37.57
N PHE A 189 -11.21 -9.45 37.08
CA PHE A 189 -10.06 -9.71 36.21
C PHE A 189 -8.95 -10.40 36.99
N ARG A 190 -8.68 -9.93 38.21
CA ARG A 190 -7.67 -10.49 39.13
C ARG A 190 -7.95 -11.96 39.46
N ILE A 191 -9.18 -12.27 39.86
CA ILE A 191 -9.63 -13.63 40.21
C ILE A 191 -9.46 -14.57 39.02
N ARG A 192 -9.99 -14.19 37.84
CA ARG A 192 -9.88 -15.01 36.62
C ARG A 192 -8.43 -15.26 36.22
N HIS A 193 -7.57 -14.24 36.37
CA HIS A 193 -6.15 -14.38 36.07
C HIS A 193 -5.47 -15.37 37.01
N ALA A 194 -5.74 -15.29 38.31
CA ALA A 194 -5.21 -16.22 39.31
C ALA A 194 -5.66 -17.67 39.04
N LEU A 195 -6.95 -17.87 38.78
CA LEU A 195 -7.50 -19.20 38.48
C LEU A 195 -6.93 -19.79 37.19
N ARG A 196 -6.83 -19.00 36.12
CA ARG A 196 -6.23 -19.45 34.86
C ARG A 196 -4.77 -19.83 35.05
N ALA A 197 -4.02 -19.06 35.82
CA ALA A 197 -2.63 -19.38 36.13
C ALA A 197 -2.53 -20.70 36.90
N ARG A 198 -3.40 -20.93 37.88
CA ARG A 198 -3.44 -22.18 38.67
C ARG A 198 -3.83 -23.38 37.82
N LEU A 199 -4.90 -23.28 37.04
CA LEU A 199 -5.36 -24.31 36.10
C LEU A 199 -4.23 -24.71 35.13
N ARG A 200 -3.58 -23.71 34.51
CA ARG A 200 -2.48 -23.96 33.57
C ARG A 200 -1.33 -24.72 34.23
N LEU A 201 -0.97 -24.35 35.46
CA LEU A 201 0.11 -25.04 36.18
C LEU A 201 -0.28 -26.49 36.51
N ALA A 202 -1.49 -26.70 37.04
CA ALA A 202 -1.98 -28.03 37.39
C ALA A 202 -2.02 -28.97 36.17
N LEU A 203 -2.58 -28.51 35.04
CA LEU A 203 -2.71 -29.33 33.83
C LEU A 203 -1.41 -29.50 33.04
N LYS A 204 -0.46 -28.55 33.14
CA LYS A 204 0.84 -28.66 32.48
C LYS A 204 1.60 -29.89 32.95
N HIS A 205 1.53 -30.22 34.24
CA HIS A 205 2.20 -31.40 34.78
C HIS A 205 1.59 -32.72 34.27
N CYS A 206 0.32 -32.70 33.87
CA CYS A 206 -0.38 -33.84 33.29
C CYS A 206 -0.26 -33.91 31.76
N GLY A 207 0.37 -32.92 31.10
CA GLY A 207 0.43 -32.85 29.63
C GLY A 207 -0.92 -32.55 28.96
N ILE A 208 -1.90 -32.02 29.70
CA ILE A 208 -3.27 -31.85 29.23
C ILE A 208 -3.48 -30.44 28.65
N VAL A 209 -4.06 -30.40 27.46
CA VAL A 209 -4.63 -29.17 26.88
C VAL A 209 -6.12 -29.17 27.18
N GLU A 210 -6.57 -28.23 28.01
CA GLU A 210 -7.99 -28.08 28.34
C GLU A 210 -8.73 -27.36 27.21
N PRO A 211 -9.70 -28.01 26.52
CA PRO A 211 -10.52 -27.34 25.51
C PRO A 211 -11.50 -26.33 26.11
N ARG A 212 -11.89 -26.51 27.38
CA ARG A 212 -12.86 -25.64 28.06
C ARG A 212 -12.23 -24.38 28.61
N THR A 213 -13.08 -23.38 28.82
CA THR A 213 -12.67 -22.15 29.47
C THR A 213 -12.53 -22.35 30.99
N THR A 214 -11.68 -21.54 31.62
CA THR A 214 -11.56 -21.52 33.08
C THR A 214 -12.91 -21.28 33.77
N LEU A 215 -13.81 -20.50 33.16
CA LEU A 215 -15.14 -20.22 33.74
C LEU A 215 -16.09 -21.42 33.62
N GLU A 216 -16.02 -22.18 32.54
CA GLU A 216 -16.78 -23.43 32.38
C GLU A 216 -16.37 -24.47 33.45
N LEU A 217 -15.09 -24.55 33.80
CA LEU A 217 -14.61 -25.42 34.87
C LEU A 217 -14.98 -24.93 36.27
N VAL A 218 -14.96 -23.61 36.47
CA VAL A 218 -15.36 -23.00 37.74
C VAL A 218 -16.85 -23.18 38.01
N GLY A 219 -17.68 -23.23 36.97
CA GLY A 219 -19.12 -23.50 37.11
C GLY A 219 -19.94 -22.31 37.61
N CYS A 220 -19.38 -21.08 37.61
CA CYS A 220 -20.12 -19.86 37.90
C CYS A 220 -19.52 -18.63 37.21
N THR A 221 -20.25 -17.53 37.24
CA THR A 221 -19.80 -16.25 36.70
C THR A 221 -18.70 -15.63 37.58
N PRO A 222 -17.87 -14.72 37.04
CA PRO A 222 -16.85 -14.03 37.83
C PRO A 222 -17.41 -13.20 39.00
N VAL A 223 -18.66 -12.76 38.90
CA VAL A 223 -19.35 -11.99 39.94
C VAL A 223 -19.84 -12.91 41.05
N GLU A 224 -20.46 -14.03 40.71
CA GLU A 224 -20.86 -15.05 41.68
C GLU A 224 -19.65 -15.62 42.43
N LEU A 225 -18.56 -15.92 41.72
CA LEU A 225 -17.33 -16.39 42.35
C LEU A 225 -16.76 -15.35 43.32
N ARG A 226 -16.82 -14.07 42.97
CA ARG A 226 -16.38 -12.99 43.85
C ARG A 226 -17.19 -13.00 45.15
N PHE A 227 -18.51 -13.04 45.06
CA PHE A 227 -19.37 -13.10 46.25
C PHE A 227 -19.17 -14.39 47.06
N HIS A 228 -18.99 -15.52 46.38
CA HIS A 228 -18.70 -16.81 47.02
C HIS A 228 -17.41 -16.75 47.86
N LEU A 229 -16.34 -16.14 47.33
CA LEU A 229 -15.08 -15.98 48.03
C LEU A 229 -15.18 -14.93 49.16
N GLU A 230 -15.86 -13.79 48.91
CA GLU A 230 -16.11 -12.76 49.93
C GLU A 230 -16.85 -13.34 51.15
N GLY A 231 -17.86 -14.18 50.91
CA GLY A 231 -18.62 -14.84 51.99
C GLY A 231 -17.80 -15.85 52.82
N LYS A 232 -16.59 -16.20 52.38
CA LYS A 232 -15.67 -17.11 53.08
C LYS A 232 -14.46 -16.38 53.70
N PHE A 233 -14.40 -15.05 53.64
CA PHE A 233 -13.28 -14.29 54.17
C PHE A 233 -13.12 -14.47 55.69
N LEU A 234 -11.88 -14.75 56.10
CA LEU A 234 -11.48 -14.76 57.51
C LEU A 234 -11.24 -13.34 58.03
N PRO A 235 -11.25 -13.12 59.36
CA PRO A 235 -10.96 -11.81 59.94
C PRO A 235 -9.68 -11.18 59.37
N GLY A 236 -9.81 -9.95 58.88
CA GLY A 236 -8.72 -9.21 58.25
C GLY A 236 -8.51 -9.46 56.75
N MET A 237 -9.23 -10.39 56.11
CA MET A 237 -9.19 -10.55 54.65
C MET A 237 -10.04 -9.49 53.94
N SER A 238 -9.52 -8.96 52.84
CA SER A 238 -10.27 -8.11 51.92
C SER A 238 -9.69 -8.22 50.52
N TRP A 239 -10.40 -7.73 49.50
CA TRP A 239 -9.82 -7.63 48.16
C TRP A 239 -8.65 -6.67 48.07
N HIS A 240 -8.56 -5.70 49.00
CA HIS A 240 -7.48 -4.72 49.02
C HIS A 240 -6.14 -5.36 49.44
N ASN A 241 -6.19 -6.41 50.27
CA ASN A 241 -5.00 -7.16 50.69
C ASN A 241 -4.85 -8.53 50.01
N HIS A 242 -5.59 -8.78 48.92
CA HIS A 242 -5.40 -9.96 48.08
C HIS A 242 -3.93 -10.04 47.58
N GLY A 243 -3.30 -11.20 47.78
CA GLY A 243 -1.84 -11.36 47.70
C GLY A 243 -1.21 -11.65 49.07
N LYS A 244 -1.81 -11.17 50.16
CA LYS A 244 -1.54 -11.70 51.52
C LYS A 244 -2.29 -13.01 51.77
N TRP A 245 -3.40 -13.20 51.08
CA TRP A 245 -4.16 -14.45 50.98
C TRP A 245 -4.30 -14.86 49.51
N HIS A 246 -4.51 -16.15 49.28
CA HIS A 246 -4.63 -16.79 47.97
C HIS A 246 -5.98 -17.48 47.80
N ILE A 247 -6.42 -17.65 46.55
CA ILE A 247 -7.51 -18.56 46.23
C ILE A 247 -6.94 -19.98 46.21
N ASP A 248 -7.31 -20.75 47.22
CA ASP A 248 -6.86 -22.13 47.42
C ASP A 248 -7.99 -23.12 47.13
N HIS A 249 -7.63 -24.40 46.96
CA HIS A 249 -8.59 -25.49 46.79
C HIS A 249 -8.80 -26.18 48.15
N ILE A 250 -10.04 -26.37 48.59
CA ILE A 250 -10.39 -27.08 49.84
C ILE A 250 -9.77 -28.48 49.78
N VAL A 251 -10.18 -29.25 48.76
CA VAL A 251 -9.55 -30.50 48.33
C VAL A 251 -8.44 -30.14 47.33
N PRO A 252 -7.15 -30.38 47.65
CA PRO A 252 -6.03 -30.00 46.79
C PRO A 252 -6.08 -30.67 45.42
N CYS A 253 -5.60 -29.98 44.37
CA CYS A 253 -5.53 -30.53 43.02
C CYS A 253 -4.78 -31.88 42.94
N ALA A 254 -3.84 -32.13 43.86
CA ALA A 254 -3.04 -33.36 43.91
C ALA A 254 -3.86 -34.60 44.34
N GLN A 255 -5.06 -34.42 44.89
CA GLN A 255 -5.96 -35.50 45.27
C GLN A 255 -6.93 -35.89 44.16
N PHE A 256 -6.93 -35.17 43.04
CA PHE A 256 -7.77 -35.46 41.88
C PHE A 256 -6.96 -36.10 40.76
N ASP A 257 -7.56 -37.03 40.04
CA ASP A 257 -7.06 -37.48 38.76
C ASP A 257 -7.45 -36.48 37.67
N LEU A 258 -6.57 -35.51 37.41
CA LEU A 258 -6.82 -34.47 36.42
C LEU A 258 -6.84 -34.97 34.97
N THR A 259 -6.54 -36.25 34.70
CA THR A 259 -6.76 -36.85 33.37
C THR A 259 -8.25 -37.06 33.11
N ASN A 260 -9.03 -37.30 34.16
CA ASN A 260 -10.48 -37.41 34.09
C ASN A 260 -11.14 -36.03 33.98
N LEU A 261 -12.17 -35.96 33.14
CA LEU A 261 -13.00 -34.79 32.92
C LEU A 261 -13.75 -34.34 34.19
N GLU A 262 -14.37 -35.28 34.88
CA GLU A 262 -15.20 -35.05 36.06
C GLU A 262 -14.36 -34.54 37.23
N ASP A 263 -13.19 -35.14 37.44
CA ASP A 263 -12.22 -34.71 38.46
C ASP A 263 -11.70 -33.31 38.22
N ARG A 264 -11.44 -32.93 36.96
CA ARG A 264 -11.12 -31.53 36.64
C ARG A 264 -12.26 -30.59 36.99
N GLN A 265 -13.49 -30.96 36.65
CA GLN A 265 -14.65 -30.12 37.00
C GLN A 265 -14.76 -29.98 38.52
N ARG A 266 -14.74 -31.08 39.27
CA ARG A 266 -14.81 -31.06 40.75
C ARG A 266 -13.66 -30.28 41.37
N CYS A 267 -12.43 -30.49 40.89
CA CYS A 267 -11.25 -29.80 41.38
C CYS A 267 -11.39 -28.28 41.24
N PHE A 268 -11.75 -27.79 40.05
CA PHE A 268 -11.75 -26.35 39.75
C PHE A 268 -13.10 -25.66 39.98
N HIS A 269 -14.16 -26.40 40.34
CA HIS A 269 -15.48 -25.88 40.64
C HIS A 269 -15.45 -24.89 41.81
N PHE A 270 -16.27 -23.85 41.75
CA PHE A 270 -16.29 -22.76 42.74
C PHE A 270 -16.50 -23.27 44.17
N SER A 271 -17.27 -24.35 44.36
CA SER A 271 -17.53 -24.94 45.67
C SER A 271 -16.27 -25.49 46.34
N ASN A 272 -15.28 -25.93 45.56
CA ASN A 272 -13.98 -26.40 46.04
C ASN A 272 -12.97 -25.26 46.25
N LEU A 273 -13.34 -24.00 45.99
CA LEU A 273 -12.45 -22.86 46.18
C LEU A 273 -12.67 -22.19 47.55
N GLN A 274 -11.59 -21.71 48.15
CA GLN A 274 -11.61 -20.98 49.41
C GLN A 274 -10.54 -19.87 49.44
N PRO A 275 -10.78 -18.76 50.13
CA PRO A 275 -9.71 -17.84 50.52
C PRO A 275 -8.88 -18.48 51.64
N LEU A 276 -7.55 -18.44 51.53
CA LEU A 276 -6.64 -18.94 52.55
C LEU A 276 -5.44 -18.02 52.68
N TRP A 277 -4.99 -17.71 53.89
CA TRP A 277 -3.80 -16.87 54.07
C TRP A 277 -2.60 -17.51 53.38
N ALA A 278 -1.76 -16.70 52.73
CA ALA A 278 -0.65 -17.22 51.92
C ALA A 278 0.29 -18.11 52.74
N ALA A 279 0.58 -17.72 53.99
CA ALA A 279 1.38 -18.50 54.92
C ALA A 279 0.74 -19.86 55.25
N GLU A 280 -0.58 -19.90 55.46
CA GLU A 280 -1.30 -21.14 55.73
C GLU A 280 -1.36 -22.04 54.50
N ASN A 281 -1.56 -21.46 53.32
CA ASN A 281 -1.55 -22.19 52.05
C ASN A 281 -0.18 -22.85 51.79
N ILE A 282 0.91 -22.11 52.02
CA ILE A 282 2.27 -22.65 51.91
C ILE A 282 2.47 -23.79 52.90
N ARG A 283 2.06 -23.62 54.16
CA ARG A 283 2.16 -24.66 55.20
C ARG A 283 1.32 -25.90 54.89
N LYS A 284 0.15 -25.73 54.27
CA LYS A 284 -0.75 -26.81 53.83
C LYS A 284 -0.04 -27.74 52.84
N GLY A 285 0.77 -27.20 51.92
CA GLY A 285 1.67 -27.98 51.07
C GLY A 285 0.95 -29.01 50.17
N GLY A 286 -0.31 -28.75 49.82
CA GLY A 286 -1.12 -29.67 49.00
C GLY A 286 -1.80 -30.81 49.77
N ARG A 287 -1.86 -30.76 51.12
CA ARG A 287 -2.66 -31.67 51.96
C ARG A 287 -4.10 -31.15 52.11
N ALA A 288 -5.10 -32.02 52.26
CA ALA A 288 -6.47 -31.59 52.54
C ALA A 288 -6.58 -30.98 53.95
N VAL A 289 -7.47 -30.01 54.12
CA VAL A 289 -7.79 -29.48 55.45
C VAL A 289 -8.61 -30.56 56.18
N GLY A 290 -8.10 -31.07 57.31
CA GLY A 290 -8.78 -32.09 58.13
C GLY A 290 -8.31 -33.53 57.93
N ALA A 291 -7.17 -33.77 57.27
CA ALA A 291 -6.49 -35.07 57.33
C ALA A 291 -5.57 -35.11 58.57
N GLU A 292 -6.16 -35.39 59.73
CA GLU A 292 -5.49 -36.05 60.86
C GLU A 292 -5.84 -37.54 60.85
#